data_AF-A0A0K2RKQ3-F1
#
_entry.id   AF-A0A0K2RKQ3-F1
#
_cell.length_a   1.000
_cell.length_b   1.000
_cell.length_c   1.000
_cell.angle_alpha   90.00
_cell.angle_beta   90.00
_cell.angle_gamma   90.00
#
_symmetry.space_group_name_H-M   'P 1'
#
loop_
_entity.id
_entity.type
_entity.pdbx_description
1 polymer ?
#
loop_
_entity_poly.entity_id
_entity_poly.type
_entity_poly.pdbx_seq_one_letter_code
_entity_poly.pdbx_strand_id
1 'polypeptide(L)'
;MHARFAELRRMGIRTVMITGDNPITAKAIAAEAGVDDFVAEATPEDKLAVIKEEQAHGRLVAMTGDGTNDAPRWQRRMSASP
;
A
#
# COMPACT_ATOMS: atom_id res chain seq x y z
N MET A 1 11.33 -9.98 -12.46
CA MET A 1 11.21 -9.04 -11.33
C MET A 1 9.96 -9.29 -10.45
N HIS A 2 8.99 -10.12 -10.87
CA HIS A 2 7.72 -10.38 -10.14
C HIS A 2 7.80 -11.29 -8.88
N ALA A 3 8.96 -11.90 -8.59
CA ALA A 3 9.04 -12.96 -7.59
C ALA A 3 8.67 -12.51 -6.17
N ARG A 4 8.98 -11.25 -5.81
CA ARG A 4 8.82 -10.73 -4.44
C ARG A 4 7.36 -10.54 -4.05
N PHE A 5 6.55 -9.91 -4.90
CA PHE A 5 5.12 -9.75 -4.62
C PHE A 5 4.34 -11.06 -4.75
N ALA A 6 4.79 -11.97 -5.62
CA ALA A 6 4.23 -13.32 -5.69
C ALA A 6 4.50 -14.14 -4.41
N GLU A 7 5.62 -13.92 -3.73
CA GLU A 7 5.93 -14.53 -2.44
C GLU A 7 5.07 -13.93 -1.32
N LEU A 8 4.91 -12.61 -1.28
CA LEU A 8 4.00 -11.94 -0.33
C LEU A 8 2.56 -12.46 -0.47
N ARG A 9 2.05 -12.59 -1.71
CA ARG A 9 0.74 -13.22 -1.96
C ARG A 9 0.66 -14.65 -1.44
N ARG A 10 1.72 -15.45 -1.63
CA ARG A 10 1.79 -16.83 -1.10
C ARG A 10 1.78 -16.88 0.44
N MET A 11 2.28 -15.83 1.10
CA MET A 11 2.22 -15.66 2.54
C MET A 11 0.85 -15.13 3.02
N GLY A 12 -0.09 -14.86 2.10
CA GLY A 12 -1.41 -14.29 2.41
C GLY A 12 -1.40 -12.77 2.60
N ILE A 13 -0.32 -12.09 2.19
CA ILE A 13 -0.19 -10.64 2.28
C ILE A 13 -0.67 -10.01 0.96
N ARG A 14 -1.73 -9.20 1.03
CA ARG A 14 -2.21 -8.39 -0.10
C ARG A 14 -1.38 -7.12 -0.23
N THR A 15 -0.95 -6.78 -1.44
CA THR A 15 -0.17 -5.56 -1.72
C THR A 15 -0.94 -4.58 -2.58
N VAL A 16 -1.08 -3.35 -2.07
CA VAL A 16 -1.75 -2.25 -2.77
C VAL A 16 -0.72 -1.15 -3.02
N MET A 17 -0.59 -0.72 -4.28
CA MET A 17 0.25 0.41 -4.66
C MET A 17 -0.57 1.69 -4.63
N ILE A 18 -0.08 2.75 -3.98
CA ILE A 18 -0.75 4.05 -3.97
C ILE A 18 0.20 5.06 -4.59
N THR A 19 -0.18 5.67 -5.71
CA THR A 19 0.64 6.65 -6.45
C THR A 19 -0.17 7.88 -6.84
N GLY A 20 0.52 9.02 -6.93
CA GLY A 20 -0.01 10.26 -7.51
C GLY A 20 0.05 10.31 -9.03
N ASP A 21 0.62 9.28 -9.67
CA ASP A 21 0.69 9.18 -11.13
C ASP A 21 -0.69 8.98 -11.75
N ASN A 22 -0.80 9.30 -13.04
CA ASN A 22 -2.01 9.04 -13.81
C ASN A 22 -2.33 7.52 -13.87
N PRO A 23 -3.60 7.14 -14.12
CA PRO A 23 -4.04 5.75 -14.09
C PRO A 23 -3.36 4.84 -15.11
N ILE A 24 -2.90 5.39 -16.25
CA ILE A 24 -2.25 4.61 -17.31
C ILE A 24 -0.86 4.16 -16.83
N THR A 25 -0.07 5.12 -16.31
CA THR A 25 1.25 4.86 -15.75
C THR A 25 1.14 3.96 -14.52
N ALA A 26 0.21 4.25 -13.60
CA ALA A 26 0.00 3.45 -12.41
C ALA A 26 -0.34 1.99 -12.76
N LYS A 27 -1.21 1.76 -13.75
CA LYS A 27 -1.56 0.41 -14.21
C LYS A 27 -0.37 -0.33 -14.83
N ALA A 28 0.44 0.36 -15.64
CA ALA A 28 1.62 -0.23 -16.24
C ALA A 28 2.64 -0.67 -15.19
N ILE A 29 2.94 0.22 -14.23
CA ILE A 29 3.85 -0.08 -13.11
C ILE A 29 3.27 -1.18 -12.21
N ALA A 30 1.96 -1.15 -11.94
CA ALA A 30 1.31 -2.17 -11.12
C ALA A 30 1.44 -3.57 -11.73
N ALA A 31 1.23 -3.67 -13.05
CA ALA A 31 1.37 -4.92 -13.79
C ALA A 31 2.84 -5.39 -13.84
N GLU A 32 3.79 -4.47 -14.03
CA GLU A 32 5.21 -4.77 -14.07
C GLU A 32 5.77 -5.19 -12.70
N ALA A 33 5.37 -4.50 -11.63
CA ALA A 33 5.70 -4.90 -10.27
C ALA A 33 4.99 -6.21 -9.91
N GLY A 34 3.78 -6.40 -10.42
CA GLY A 34 2.87 -7.44 -10.01
C GLY A 34 2.37 -7.16 -8.59
N VAL A 35 1.73 -6.03 -8.34
CA VAL A 35 0.96 -5.80 -7.10
C VAL A 35 -0.44 -6.41 -7.22
N ASP A 36 -1.20 -6.51 -6.12
CA ASP A 36 -2.59 -6.98 -6.19
C ASP A 36 -3.53 -5.89 -6.67
N ASP A 37 -3.28 -4.66 -6.26
CA ASP A 37 -4.16 -3.54 -6.51
C ASP A 37 -3.38 -2.23 -6.61
N PHE A 38 -4.01 -1.21 -7.19
CA PHE A 38 -3.42 0.13 -7.24
C PHE A 38 -4.46 1.25 -7.13
N VAL A 39 -4.05 2.36 -6.53
CA VAL A 39 -4.76 3.64 -6.52
C VAL A 39 -3.89 4.65 -7.25
N ALA A 40 -4.45 5.24 -8.30
CA ALA A 40 -3.81 6.29 -9.09
C ALA A 40 -4.33 7.68 -8.69
N GLU A 41 -3.59 8.72 -9.04
CA GLU A 41 -3.93 10.13 -8.73
C GLU A 41 -4.24 10.35 -7.24
N ALA A 42 -3.63 9.55 -6.37
CA ALA A 42 -3.97 9.52 -4.96
C ALA A 42 -3.48 10.78 -4.23
N THR A 43 -4.39 11.41 -3.50
CA THR A 43 -4.08 12.48 -2.56
C THR A 43 -3.51 11.91 -1.24
N PRO A 44 -2.86 12.74 -0.41
CA PRO A 44 -2.49 12.32 0.95
C PRO A 44 -3.69 11.79 1.75
N GLU A 45 -4.87 12.35 1.57
CA GLU A 45 -6.12 11.92 2.21
C GLU A 45 -6.56 10.53 1.75
N ASP A 46 -6.44 10.22 0.46
CA ASP A 46 -6.79 8.91 -0.10
C ASP A 46 -5.91 7.80 0.47
N LYS A 47 -4.61 8.07 0.66
CA LYS A 47 -3.71 7.14 1.36
C LYS A 47 -4.25 6.77 2.74
N LEU A 48 -4.78 7.75 3.48
CA LEU A 48 -5.31 7.52 4.83
C LEU A 48 -6.62 6.75 4.80
N ALA A 49 -7.47 7.04 3.82
CA ALA A 49 -8.73 6.35 3.63
C ALA A 49 -8.50 4.86 3.40
N VAL A 50 -7.59 4.51 2.49
CA VAL A 50 -7.22 3.11 2.20
C VAL A 50 -6.71 2.39 3.45
N ILE A 51 -5.81 3.02 4.22
CA ILE A 51 -5.29 2.42 5.45
C ILE A 51 -6.42 2.18 6.46
N LYS A 52 -7.28 3.18 6.67
CA LYS A 52 -8.39 3.08 7.63
C LYS A 52 -9.41 2.02 7.22
N GLU A 53 -9.71 1.91 5.93
CA GLU A 53 -10.61 0.90 5.38
C GLU A 53 -10.04 -0.50 5.62
N GLU A 54 -8.77 -0.74 5.25
CA GLU A 54 -8.14 -2.04 5.46
C GLU A 54 -8.02 -2.39 6.97
N GLN A 55 -7.75 -1.41 7.83
CA GLN A 55 -7.79 -1.58 9.29
C GLN A 55 -9.20 -1.88 9.80
N ALA A 56 -10.24 -1.25 9.25
CA ALA A 56 -11.63 -1.52 9.60
C ALA A 56 -12.07 -2.93 9.18
N HIS A 57 -11.47 -3.48 8.13
CA HIS A 57 -11.60 -4.89 7.76
C HIS A 57 -10.81 -5.85 8.66
N GLY A 58 -10.22 -5.36 9.76
CA GLY A 58 -9.49 -6.17 10.73
C GLY A 58 -8.10 -6.62 10.25
N ARG A 59 -7.58 -6.01 9.19
CA ARG A 59 -6.27 -6.37 8.63
C ARG A 59 -5.17 -5.57 9.31
N LEU A 60 -4.03 -6.22 9.53
CA LEU A 60 -2.81 -5.53 9.93
C LEU A 60 -2.22 -4.87 8.68
N VAL A 61 -2.13 -3.54 8.68
CA VAL A 61 -1.63 -2.76 7.54
C VAL A 61 -0.20 -2.33 7.81
N ALA A 62 0.70 -2.65 6.87
CA ALA A 62 2.05 -2.11 6.81
C ALA A 62 2.17 -1.23 5.55
N MET A 63 2.73 -0.04 5.72
CA MET A 63 2.96 0.91 4.62
C MET A 63 4.47 1.17 4.50
N THR A 64 4.95 1.23 3.26
CA THR A 64 6.30 1.67 2.93
C THR A 64 6.20 2.73 1.84
N GLY A 65 7.05 3.76 1.92
CA GLY A 65 7.03 4.93 1.04
C GLY A 65 8.36 5.68 1.10
N ASP A 66 8.59 6.58 0.14
CA ASP A 66 9.82 7.36 -0.01
C ASP A 66 9.95 8.50 1.01
N GLY A 67 8.96 8.67 1.90
CA GLY A 67 9.04 9.56 3.07
C GLY A 67 8.92 11.05 2.75
N THR A 68 9.19 11.47 1.51
CA THR A 68 9.13 12.88 1.08
C THR A 68 7.71 13.45 1.09
N ASN A 69 6.71 12.62 0.74
CA ASN A 69 5.28 12.99 0.75
C ASN A 69 4.50 12.45 1.98
N ASP A 70 5.14 11.67 2.86
CA ASP A 70 4.47 10.92 3.94
C ASP A 70 4.82 11.38 5.37
N ALA A 71 5.60 12.46 5.51
CA ALA A 71 5.89 13.09 6.80
C ALA A 71 4.80 14.11 7.14
N PRO A 72 3.91 13.87 8.14
CA PRO A 72 4.38 13.92 9.54
C PRO A 72 3.57 13.14 10.61
N ARG A 73 3.04 11.91 10.42
CA ARG A 73 2.11 11.32 11.45
C ARG A 73 2.16 9.82 11.79
N TRP A 74 3.05 8.99 11.23
CA TRP A 74 2.91 7.53 11.37
C TRP A 74 3.68 6.93 12.55
N GLN A 75 3.37 7.37 13.76
CA GLN A 75 3.80 6.66 14.97
C GLN A 75 2.59 6.11 15.73
N ARG A 76 1.92 5.13 15.12
CA ARG A 76 1.01 4.25 15.87
C ARG A 76 1.63 2.87 15.93
N ARG A 77 2.31 2.64 17.06
CA ARG A 77 2.81 1.37 17.61
C ARG A 77 2.24 0.14 16.90
N MET A 78 3.14 -0.72 16.40
CA MET A 78 2.91 -2.16 16.37
C MET A 78 2.56 -2.59 17.81
N SER A 79 1.28 -2.57 18.19
CA SER A 79 0.83 -3.28 19.37
C SER A 79 0.81 -4.75 18.99
N ALA A 80 1.95 -5.41 19.19
CA ALA A 80 1.92 -6.79 19.59
C ALA A 80 1.07 -6.84 20.87
N SER A 81 -0.17 -7.34 20.76
CA SER A 81 -0.86 -7.84 21.94
C SER A 81 -0.16 -9.15 22.36
N PRO A 82 0.01 -9.38 23.67
CA PRO A 82 0.76 -10.50 24.23
C PRO A 82 0.14 -11.87 23.92
#